data_AF-A0A920DSQ2-F1
#
_entry.id   AF-A0A920DSQ2-F1
#
_cell.length_a   1.000
_cell.length_b   1.000
_cell.length_c   1.000
_cell.angle_alpha   90.00
_cell.angle_beta   90.00
_cell.angle_gamma   90.00
#
_symmetry.space_group_name_H-M   'P 1'
#
loop_
_entity.id
_entity.type
_entity.pdbx_description
1 polymer ?
#
loop_
_entity_poly.entity_id
_entity_poly.type
_entity_poly.pdbx_seq_one_letter_code
_entity_poly.pdbx_strand_id
1 'polypeptide(L)' 'MGDQVKVIKIDIDKNPILAQKLNVRSVPTLAIYKEESLLWRQTGIVPKSQLIKVLRTFI' A
#
# COMPACT_ATOMS: atom_id res chain seq x y z
N MET A 1 4.54 16.12 4.35
CA MET A 1 4.27 14.87 3.61
C MET A 1 3.62 15.11 2.24
N GLY A 2 2.93 16.24 2.00
CA GLY A 2 2.11 16.46 0.79
C GLY A 2 2.78 16.13 -0.54
N ASP A 3 4.01 16.58 -0.77
CA ASP A 3 4.74 16.31 -2.03
C ASP A 3 5.65 15.08 -1.98
N GLN A 4 5.77 14.44 -0.81
CA GLN A 4 6.73 13.34 -0.59
C GLN A 4 6.12 11.95 -0.81
N VAL A 5 4.79 11.84 -0.76
CA VAL A 5 4.09 10.55 -0.84
C VAL A 5 2.85 10.68 -1.72
N LYS A 6 2.72 9.79 -2.70
CA LYS A 6 1.51 9.65 -3.52
C LYS A 6 0.65 8.51 -3.00
N VAL A 7 -0.59 8.79 -2.64
CA VAL A 7 -1.57 7.77 -2.23
C VAL A 7 -2.38 7.34 -3.44
N ILE A 8 -2.40 6.05 -3.72
CA ILE A 8 -3.15 5.46 -4.83
C ILE A 8 -4.12 4.44 -4.26
N LYS A 9 -5.42 4.60 -4.58
CA LYS A 9 -6.46 3.62 -4.25
C LYS A 9 -6.69 2.73 -5.46
N ILE A 10 -6.64 1.42 -5.26
CA ILE A 10 -6.94 0.42 -6.28
C ILE A 10 -8.19 -0.34 -5.83
N ASP A 11 -9.19 -0.36 -6.71
CA ASP A 11 -10.37 -1.20 -6.58
C ASP A 11 -10.05 -2.57 -7.19
N ILE A 12 -9.99 -3.62 -6.36
CA ILE A 12 -9.60 -4.95 -6.82
C ILE A 12 -10.66 -5.63 -7.68
N ASP A 13 -11.94 -5.27 -7.50
CA ASP A 13 -13.05 -5.87 -8.25
C ASP A 13 -12.99 -5.37 -9.70
N LYS A 14 -12.54 -4.13 -9.90
CA LYS A 14 -12.28 -3.55 -11.23
C LYS A 14 -10.91 -3.94 -11.80
N ASN A 15 -10.00 -4.48 -10.99
CA ASN A 15 -8.62 -4.80 -11.38
C ASN A 15 -8.20 -6.23 -10.97
N PRO A 16 -8.94 -7.29 -11.35
CA PRO A 16 -8.71 -8.65 -10.85
C PRO A 16 -7.34 -9.22 -11.27
N ILE A 17 -6.86 -8.91 -12.48
CA ILE A 17 -5.54 -9.34 -12.96
C ILE A 17 -4.42 -8.75 -12.08
N LEU A 18 -4.54 -7.47 -11.71
CA LEU A 18 -3.55 -6.82 -10.85
C LEU A 18 -3.60 -7.39 -9.43
N ALA A 19 -4.81 -7.59 -8.90
CA ALA A 19 -4.99 -8.23 -7.60
C ALA A 19 -4.35 -9.63 -7.55
N GLN A 20 -4.52 -10.43 -8.61
CA GLN A 20 -3.87 -11.74 -8.72
C GLN A 20 -2.35 -11.62 -8.84
N LYS A 21 -1.82 -10.76 -9.71
CA LYS A 21 -0.37 -10.54 -9.88
C LYS A 21 0.31 -10.10 -8.60
N LEU A 22 -0.35 -9.24 -7.82
CA LEU A 22 0.13 -8.78 -6.52
C LEU A 22 -0.26 -9.72 -5.37
N ASN A 23 -0.90 -10.85 -5.65
CA ASN A 23 -1.35 -11.83 -4.66
C ASN A 23 -2.16 -11.20 -3.51
N VAL A 24 -3.09 -10.30 -3.84
CA VAL A 24 -4.01 -9.68 -2.89
C VAL A 24 -5.15 -10.67 -2.58
N ARG A 25 -5.06 -11.32 -1.42
CA ARG A 25 -6.01 -12.36 -0.98
C ARG A 25 -7.10 -11.85 -0.04
N SER A 26 -6.89 -10.68 0.55
CA SER A 26 -7.85 -10.07 1.47
C SER A 26 -7.76 -8.55 1.43
N VAL A 27 -8.91 -7.92 1.68
CA VAL A 27 -9.05 -6.47 1.69
C VAL A 27 -9.33 -5.96 3.11
N PRO A 28 -8.83 -4.78 3.49
CA PRO A 28 -7.87 -3.97 2.73
C PRO A 28 -6.45 -4.56 2.78
N THR A 29 -5.65 -4.32 1.73
CA THR A 29 -4.19 -4.53 1.73
C THR A 29 -3.52 -3.19 1.46
N LEU A 30 -2.56 -2.82 2.30
CA LEU A 30 -1.75 -1.61 2.17
C LEU A 30 -0.33 -2.01 1.73
N ALA A 31 0.24 -1.23 0.82
CA ALA A 31 1.59 -1.45 0.31
C ALA A 31 2.30 -0.11 0.09
N ILE A 32 3.59 -0.08 0.37
CA ILE A 32 4.47 1.08 0.11
C ILE A 32 5.45 0.68 -0.98
N TYR A 33 5.47 1.46 -2.05
CA TYR A 33 6.40 1.33 -3.16
C TYR A 33 7.32 2.55 -3.21
N LYS A 34 8.60 2.32 -3.51
CA LYS A 34 9.60 3.35 -3.80
C LYS A 34 10.51 2.82 -4.89
N GLU A 35 10.75 3.61 -5.94
CA GLU A 35 11.62 3.20 -7.06
C GLU A 35 11.27 1.80 -7.58
N GLU A 36 9.98 1.58 -7.84
CA GLU A 36 9.41 0.30 -8.33
C GLU A 36 9.53 -0.89 -7.36
N SER A 37 10.17 -0.72 -6.22
CA SER A 37 10.39 -1.74 -5.20
C SER A 37 9.28 -1.73 -4.13
N LEU A 38 8.76 -2.90 -3.81
CA LEU A 38 7.83 -3.09 -2.68
C LEU A 38 8.63 -3.07 -1.37
N LEU A 39 8.52 -1.99 -0.60
CA LEU A 39 9.28 -1.83 0.65
C LEU A 39 8.53 -2.37 1.87
N TRP A 40 7.20 -2.30 1.84
CA TRP A 40 6.38 -2.70 2.96
C TRP A 40 5.00 -3.11 2.48
N ARG A 41 4.42 -4.09 3.16
CA ARG A 41 3.08 -4.59 2.91
C ARG A 41 2.43 -5.01 4.21
N GLN A 42 1.17 -4.64 4.39
CA GLN A 42 0.36 -5.16 5.48
C GLN A 42 -1.07 -5.42 5.01
N THR A 43 -1.57 -6.58 5.40
CA THR A 43 -2.96 -6.97 5.22
C THR A 43 -3.77 -6.52 6.44
N GLY A 44 -5.00 -6.06 6.21
CA GLY A 44 -5.90 -5.59 7.24
C GLY A 44 -5.80 -4.09 7.51
N ILE A 45 -6.64 -3.62 8.42
CA ILE A 45 -6.72 -2.20 8.78
C ILE A 45 -5.52 -1.83 9.65
N VAL A 46 -4.85 -0.74 9.29
CA VAL A 46 -3.74 -0.16 10.06
C VAL A 46 -4.16 1.21 10.56
N PRO A 47 -3.99 1.53 11.86
CA PRO A 47 -4.23 2.87 12.37
C PRO A 47 -3.38 3.90 11.64
N LYS A 48 -3.95 5.07 11.36
CA LYS A 48 -3.26 6.18 10.68
C LYS A 48 -1.91 6.53 11.32
N SER A 49 -1.86 6.56 12.66
CA SER A 49 -0.63 6.86 13.41
C SER A 49 0.49 5.84 13.15
N GLN A 50 0.15 4.56 13.06
CA GLN A 50 1.09 3.50 12.73
C GLN A 50 1.55 3.59 11.28
N LEU A 51 0.62 3.81 10.34
CA LEU A 51 0.99 3.98 8.93
C LEU A 51 1.93 5.17 8.71
N ILE A 52 1.71 6.29 9.43
CA ILE A 52 2.62 7.44 9.40
C ILE A 52 4.01 7.09 9.94
N LYS A 53 4.09 6.30 11.03
CA LYS A 53 5.38 5.84 11.57
C LYS A 53 6.14 4.98 10.56
N VAL A 54 5.45 4.05 9.90
CA VAL A 54 6.04 3.20 8.86
C VAL A 54 6.50 4.04 7.67
N LEU A 55 5.70 4.98 7.18
CA LEU A 55 6.11 5.83 6.07
C LEU A 55 7.40 6.59 6.38
N ARG A 56 7.53 7.15 7.59
CA ARG A 56 8.73 7.87 8.04
C ARG A 56 10.03 7.07 8.03
N THR A 57 10.00 5.73 7.93
CA THR A 57 11.23 4.94 7.79
C THR A 57 11.77 4.89 6.36
N PHE A 58 11.00 5.36 5.37
CA PHE A 58 11.32 5.21 3.95
C PHE A 58 11.43 6.53 3.16
N ILE A 59 10.99 7.64 3.76
CA ILE A 59 11.10 9.01 3.24
C ILE A 59 12.21 9.77 3.95
#